data_AF-A0A523YSD9-F1
#
_entry.id   AF-A0A523YSD9-F1
#
_cell.length_a   1.000
_cell.length_b   1.000
_cell.length_c   1.000
_cell.angle_alpha   90.00
_cell.angle_beta   90.00
_cell.angle_gamma   90.00
#
_symmetry.space_group_name_H-M   'P 1'
#
loop_
_entity.id
_entity.type
_entity.pdbx_description
1 polymer ?
#
loop_
_entity_poly.entity_id
_entity_poly.type
_entity_poly.pdbx_seq_one_letter_code
_entity_poly.pdbx_strand_id
1 'polypeptide(L)'
;MISSFNQTIQKLGDGEIILLDSGDTIFKMDSFIDNPIVKPQDLGLIWKEDDTLKIGAVFNAGAEIFQDKVILLPRCHQGYRKGKFFDEKLGIERSYLENYISEVLPLVSDDGIHFARFRDVVIKGDGTDHQDFTYGIEDLRIIKYDHRFLLVGCGKIKPPFKGENADRIAIYSTEDFVNISYHGLVESFDSRNAIPFSEPIDGRHYILLRFHPNIHLACLEAGIEQLLNPSKYKKEWGKLYEQRQQNLLLEAGYLAHEKEKIGPSTPLIKTDRGWLLIYHSVGEIEEDICKEYGLSEKIKRGYSICAALLDLENPEKVLCRTRHPIYIPSAPYELYGDEQYP
;
A
#
# COMPACT_ATOMS: atom_id res chain seq x y z
N MET A 1 -29.46 -14.17 -10.12
CA MET A 1 -28.24 -14.33 -10.94
C MET A 1 -27.06 -13.98 -10.05
N ILE A 2 -25.98 -14.77 -10.09
CA ILE A 2 -24.72 -14.44 -9.41
C ILE A 2 -24.13 -13.19 -10.10
N SER A 3 -23.72 -12.17 -9.34
CA SER A 3 -23.12 -10.94 -9.88
C SER A 3 -21.87 -11.26 -10.72
N SER A 4 -21.52 -10.41 -11.68
CA SER A 4 -20.33 -10.60 -12.52
C SER A 4 -19.07 -10.75 -11.67
N PHE A 5 -18.93 -9.91 -10.64
CA PHE A 5 -17.85 -10.01 -9.66
C PHE A 5 -17.76 -11.38 -8.98
N ASN A 6 -18.88 -11.94 -8.51
CA ASN A 6 -18.87 -13.27 -7.90
C ASN A 6 -18.51 -14.39 -8.89
N GLN A 7 -18.81 -14.22 -10.18
CA GLN A 7 -18.35 -15.16 -11.22
C GLN A 7 -16.84 -15.04 -11.46
N THR A 8 -16.28 -13.83 -11.36
CA THR A 8 -14.82 -13.64 -11.41
C THR A 8 -14.14 -14.29 -10.23
N ILE A 9 -14.66 -14.13 -9.00
CA ILE A 9 -14.10 -14.76 -7.79
C ILE A 9 -13.99 -16.28 -7.96
N GLN A 10 -14.97 -16.94 -8.57
CA GLN A 10 -14.94 -18.38 -8.84
C GLN A 10 -13.85 -18.82 -9.82
N LYS A 11 -13.22 -17.88 -10.54
CA LYS A 11 -12.12 -18.13 -11.47
C LYS A 11 -10.76 -17.68 -10.91
N LEU A 12 -10.74 -16.99 -9.77
CA LEU A 12 -9.49 -16.68 -9.09
C LEU A 12 -8.93 -17.97 -8.49
N GLY A 13 -7.60 -18.11 -8.49
CA GLY A 13 -6.95 -19.22 -7.80
C GLY A 13 -7.14 -19.08 -6.29
N ASP A 14 -7.38 -20.20 -5.61
CA ASP A 14 -7.47 -20.25 -4.14
C ASP A 14 -6.08 -20.20 -3.48
N GLY A 15 -5.00 -20.18 -4.27
CA GLY A 15 -3.65 -20.44 -3.81
C GLY A 15 -3.45 -21.92 -3.47
N GLU A 16 -2.22 -22.27 -3.11
CA GLU A 16 -1.83 -23.64 -2.81
C GLU A 16 -0.95 -23.74 -1.57
N ILE A 17 -1.08 -24.86 -0.85
CA ILE A 17 -0.17 -25.21 0.25
C ILE A 17 0.92 -26.10 -0.33
N ILE A 18 2.16 -25.65 -0.21
CA ILE A 18 3.33 -26.32 -0.79
C ILE A 18 4.36 -26.65 0.29
N LEU A 19 5.06 -27.78 0.11
CA LEU A 19 6.16 -28.22 0.96
C LEU A 19 7.47 -27.84 0.26
N LEU A 20 8.23 -26.93 0.88
CA LEU A 20 9.53 -26.49 0.37
C LEU A 20 10.59 -27.58 0.54
N ASP A 21 11.67 -27.48 -0.25
CA ASP A 21 12.87 -28.33 -0.10
C ASP A 21 13.49 -28.26 1.31
N SER A 22 13.30 -27.12 2.00
CA SER A 22 13.71 -26.91 3.39
C SER A 22 12.89 -27.70 4.42
N GLY A 23 11.76 -28.30 4.00
CA GLY A 23 10.80 -29.01 4.85
C GLY A 23 9.73 -28.11 5.49
N ASP A 24 9.82 -26.79 5.30
CA ASP A 24 8.80 -25.85 5.73
C ASP A 24 7.58 -25.90 4.78
N THR A 25 6.39 -25.63 5.33
CA THR A 25 5.16 -25.50 4.55
C THR A 25 4.79 -24.03 4.38
N ILE A 26 4.45 -23.62 3.15
CA ILE A 26 3.98 -22.26 2.87
C ILE A 26 2.62 -22.27 2.17
N PHE A 27 1.88 -21.18 2.33
CA PHE A 27 0.74 -20.86 1.48
C PHE A 27 1.23 -19.95 0.36
N LYS A 28 1.14 -20.39 -0.88
CA LYS A 28 1.50 -19.65 -2.08
C LYS A 28 0.23 -19.07 -2.70
N MET A 29 0.16 -17.75 -2.80
CA MET A 29 -0.95 -17.04 -3.41
C MET A 29 -0.80 -17.04 -4.94
N ASP A 30 -1.90 -17.24 -5.66
CA ASP A 30 -1.90 -17.28 -7.12
C ASP A 30 -1.98 -15.87 -7.74
N SER A 31 -1.28 -15.68 -8.86
CA SER A 31 -1.48 -14.54 -9.74
C SER A 31 -2.72 -14.77 -10.61
N PHE A 32 -3.48 -13.70 -10.89
CA PHE A 32 -4.51 -13.78 -11.92
C PHE A 32 -3.87 -13.92 -13.30
N ILE A 33 -4.37 -14.85 -14.11
CA ILE A 33 -3.74 -15.27 -15.37
C ILE A 33 -3.64 -14.16 -16.42
N ASP A 34 -4.59 -13.22 -16.43
CA ASP A 34 -4.65 -12.12 -17.41
C ASP A 34 -4.03 -10.82 -16.87
N ASN A 35 -3.23 -10.90 -15.80
CA ASN A 35 -2.52 -9.74 -15.28
C ASN A 35 -1.58 -9.11 -16.34
N PRO A 36 -1.35 -7.78 -16.28
CA PRO A 36 -1.90 -6.84 -15.30
C PRO A 36 -3.31 -6.31 -15.68
N ILE A 37 -4.17 -6.15 -14.67
CA ILE A 37 -5.58 -5.70 -14.79
C ILE A 37 -5.78 -4.20 -15.04
N VAL A 38 -4.75 -3.38 -14.79
CA VAL A 38 -4.77 -1.94 -15.09
C VAL A 38 -3.40 -1.54 -15.61
N LYS A 39 -3.34 -0.89 -16.77
CA LYS A 39 -2.10 -0.38 -17.39
C LYS A 39 -2.14 1.15 -17.51
N PRO A 40 -1.00 1.85 -17.54
CA PRO A 40 -0.97 3.30 -17.67
C PRO A 40 -1.73 3.81 -18.91
N GLN A 41 -1.65 3.08 -20.02
CA GLN A 41 -2.31 3.42 -21.29
C GLN A 41 -3.83 3.37 -21.19
N ASP A 42 -4.39 2.45 -20.40
CA ASP A 42 -5.85 2.32 -20.19
C ASP A 42 -6.42 3.58 -19.53
N LEU A 43 -5.59 4.29 -18.77
CA LEU A 43 -5.94 5.51 -18.05
C LEU A 43 -5.51 6.78 -18.78
N GLY A 44 -4.91 6.66 -19.97
CA GLY A 44 -4.36 7.80 -20.72
C GLY A 44 -3.15 8.45 -20.07
N LEU A 45 -2.41 7.73 -19.21
CA LEU A 45 -1.17 8.20 -18.57
C LEU A 45 -0.01 8.14 -19.57
N ILE A 46 -0.11 8.91 -20.64
CA ILE A 46 0.88 8.98 -21.72
C ILE A 46 1.09 10.44 -22.13
N TRP A 47 2.32 10.81 -22.48
CA TRP A 47 2.64 12.16 -22.98
C TRP A 47 3.74 12.10 -24.03
N LYS A 48 3.97 13.22 -24.72
CA LYS A 48 5.07 13.38 -25.67
C LYS A 48 6.15 14.26 -25.08
N GLU A 49 7.40 13.85 -25.23
CA GLU A 49 8.59 14.63 -24.92
C GLU A 49 9.59 14.46 -26.06
N ASP A 50 10.00 15.56 -26.71
CA ASP A 50 10.91 15.57 -27.85
C ASP A 50 10.52 14.53 -28.93
N ASP A 51 9.26 14.56 -29.35
CA ASP A 51 8.62 13.63 -30.31
C ASP A 51 8.61 12.14 -29.90
N THR A 52 9.06 11.82 -28.69
CA THR A 52 9.04 10.46 -28.13
C THR A 52 7.81 10.28 -27.25
N LEU A 53 7.06 9.19 -27.47
CA LEU A 53 5.97 8.79 -26.58
C LEU A 53 6.55 8.31 -25.25
N LYS A 54 6.08 8.88 -24.15
CA LYS A 54 6.39 8.48 -22.79
C LYS A 54 5.16 7.86 -22.15
N ILE A 55 5.38 6.84 -21.33
CA ILE A 55 4.35 6.11 -20.60
C ILE A 55 4.56 6.41 -19.11
N GLY A 56 3.45 6.70 -18.43
CA GLY A 56 3.41 6.92 -17.00
C GLY A 56 3.39 5.62 -16.21
N ALA A 57 2.95 5.70 -14.96
CA ALA A 57 2.85 4.53 -14.09
C ALA A 57 1.51 4.53 -13.34
N VAL A 58 0.96 3.34 -13.10
CA VAL A 58 -0.24 3.11 -12.28
C VAL A 58 -0.01 1.90 -11.38
N PHE A 59 -0.06 2.09 -10.06
CA PHE A 59 0.27 1.02 -9.10
C PHE A 59 -0.28 1.33 -7.70
N ASN A 60 -0.04 0.43 -6.74
CA ASN A 60 -0.36 0.58 -5.31
C ASN A 60 -1.79 1.07 -5.02
N ALA A 61 -2.78 0.48 -5.68
CA ALA A 61 -4.17 0.84 -5.46
C ALA A 61 -4.68 0.37 -4.10
N GLY A 62 -5.36 1.26 -3.37
CA GLY A 62 -6.36 0.84 -2.39
C GLY A 62 -7.57 0.25 -3.10
N ALA A 63 -8.21 -0.75 -2.50
CA ALA A 63 -9.35 -1.45 -3.07
C ALA A 63 -10.45 -1.65 -2.02
N GLU A 64 -11.72 -1.56 -2.43
CA GLU A 64 -12.88 -1.84 -1.58
C GLU A 64 -14.11 -2.16 -2.44
N ILE A 65 -15.14 -2.78 -1.84
CA ILE A 65 -16.45 -2.96 -2.44
C ILE A 65 -17.32 -1.73 -2.20
N PHE A 66 -17.82 -1.13 -3.28
CA PHE A 66 -18.72 0.02 -3.27
C PHE A 66 -19.91 -0.22 -4.20
N GLN A 67 -21.13 -0.21 -3.66
CA GLN A 67 -22.37 -0.45 -4.41
C GLN A 67 -22.33 -1.72 -5.29
N ASP A 68 -21.88 -2.83 -4.72
CA ASP A 68 -21.69 -4.14 -5.38
C ASP A 68 -20.67 -4.15 -6.54
N LYS A 69 -19.87 -3.08 -6.67
CA LYS A 69 -18.75 -2.96 -7.60
C LYS A 69 -17.43 -2.90 -6.84
N VAL A 70 -16.32 -3.11 -7.52
CA VAL A 70 -14.98 -2.88 -6.98
C VAL A 70 -14.56 -1.45 -7.31
N ILE A 71 -14.12 -0.70 -6.30
CA ILE A 71 -13.49 0.61 -6.47
C ILE A 71 -11.99 0.51 -6.18
N LEU A 72 -11.17 1.12 -7.05
CA LEU A 72 -9.73 1.23 -6.86
C LEU A 72 -9.32 2.70 -6.74
N LEU A 73 -8.34 2.97 -5.87
CA LEU A 73 -7.65 4.25 -5.75
C LEU A 73 -6.15 4.08 -6.06
N PRO A 74 -5.78 3.85 -7.33
CA PRO A 74 -4.39 3.70 -7.75
C PRO A 74 -3.59 5.00 -7.65
N ARG A 75 -2.32 4.86 -7.28
CA ARG A 75 -1.33 5.91 -7.44
C ARG A 75 -0.92 6.01 -8.91
N CYS A 76 -1.10 7.19 -9.48
CA CYS A 76 -0.84 7.48 -10.88
C CYS A 76 0.28 8.51 -11.01
N HIS A 77 1.14 8.33 -12.02
CA HIS A 77 2.19 9.28 -12.39
C HIS A 77 2.19 9.52 -13.88
N GLN A 78 2.41 10.78 -14.27
CA GLN A 78 2.61 11.19 -15.65
C GLN A 78 3.43 12.49 -15.71
N GLY A 79 4.01 12.77 -16.88
CA GLY A 79 4.70 14.05 -17.13
C GLY A 79 6.03 14.23 -16.40
N TYR A 80 6.57 13.17 -15.79
CA TYR A 80 7.86 13.21 -15.10
C TYR A 80 9.02 13.01 -16.08
N ARG A 81 10.20 13.53 -15.73
CA ARG A 81 11.43 13.30 -16.49
C ARG A 81 12.34 12.34 -15.76
N LYS A 82 12.78 11.28 -16.45
CA LYS A 82 13.77 10.34 -15.95
C LYS A 82 15.15 10.73 -16.46
N GLY A 83 16.08 10.92 -15.54
CA GLY A 83 17.47 11.22 -15.86
C GLY A 83 18.43 10.42 -14.98
N LYS A 84 19.72 10.54 -15.27
CA LYS A 84 20.80 9.90 -14.53
C LYS A 84 21.84 10.94 -14.12
N PHE A 85 22.47 10.74 -12.97
CA PHE A 85 23.61 11.53 -12.51
C PHE A 85 24.62 10.62 -11.80
N PHE A 86 25.89 11.03 -11.79
CA PHE A 86 26.92 10.33 -11.04
C PHE A 86 27.00 10.89 -9.61
N ASP A 87 26.78 10.03 -8.61
CA ASP A 87 26.91 10.40 -7.20
C ASP A 87 28.38 10.22 -6.78
N GLU A 88 29.15 11.30 -6.84
CA GLU A 88 30.59 11.29 -6.53
C GLU A 88 30.90 10.75 -5.12
N LYS A 89 29.98 10.92 -4.16
CA LYS A 89 30.19 10.46 -2.78
C LYS A 89 30.09 8.94 -2.67
N LEU A 90 29.22 8.34 -3.47
CA LEU A 90 28.96 6.90 -3.46
C LEU A 90 29.71 6.17 -4.58
N GLY A 91 30.27 6.88 -5.54
CA GLY A 91 30.97 6.31 -6.69
C GLY A 91 30.07 5.53 -7.64
N ILE A 92 28.76 5.83 -7.67
CA ILE A 92 27.76 5.10 -8.45
C ILE A 92 26.90 6.05 -9.29
N GLU A 93 26.42 5.55 -10.43
CA GLU A 93 25.38 6.23 -11.21
C GLU A 93 24.01 6.02 -10.54
N ARG A 94 23.24 7.11 -10.38
CA ARG A 94 21.91 7.10 -9.81
C ARG A 94 20.90 7.68 -10.78
N SER A 95 19.71 7.11 -10.81
CA SER A 95 18.58 7.68 -11.53
C SER A 95 17.86 8.72 -10.68
N TYR A 96 17.30 9.75 -11.31
CA TYR A 96 16.39 10.70 -10.68
C TYR A 96 15.10 10.81 -11.51
N LEU A 97 14.04 11.25 -10.83
CA LEU A 97 12.77 11.59 -11.42
C LEU A 97 12.48 13.06 -11.07
N GLU A 98 12.34 13.90 -12.09
CA GLU A 98 11.96 15.30 -11.96
C GLU A 98 10.45 15.44 -12.25
N ASN A 99 9.77 16.33 -11.53
CA ASN A 99 8.31 16.51 -11.58
C ASN A 99 7.52 15.21 -11.31
N TYR A 100 8.06 14.35 -10.46
CA TYR A 100 7.44 13.07 -10.08
C TYR A 100 6.38 13.28 -8.98
N ILE A 101 5.28 13.91 -9.36
CA ILE A 101 4.15 14.21 -8.47
C ILE A 101 3.05 13.19 -8.76
N SER A 102 2.61 12.49 -7.71
CA SER A 102 1.53 11.51 -7.86
C SER A 102 0.16 12.13 -7.64
N GLU A 103 -0.80 11.61 -8.38
CA GLU A 103 -2.23 11.82 -8.18
C GLU A 103 -2.94 10.47 -8.02
N VAL A 104 -4.18 10.49 -7.57
CA VAL A 104 -5.01 9.28 -7.50
C VAL A 104 -6.23 9.44 -8.39
N LEU A 105 -6.43 8.45 -9.26
CA LEU A 105 -7.54 8.38 -10.21
C LEU A 105 -8.48 7.25 -9.78
N PRO A 106 -9.64 7.54 -9.15
CA PRO A 106 -10.61 6.52 -8.80
C PRO A 106 -11.06 5.72 -10.02
N LEU A 107 -11.06 4.39 -9.91
CA LEU A 107 -11.52 3.46 -10.93
C LEU A 107 -12.64 2.59 -10.40
N VAL A 108 -13.53 2.12 -11.26
CA VAL A 108 -14.63 1.21 -10.91
C VAL A 108 -14.68 0.02 -11.84
N SER A 109 -15.08 -1.13 -11.29
CA SER A 109 -15.28 -2.36 -12.05
C SER A 109 -16.49 -3.15 -11.55
N ASP A 110 -17.26 -3.68 -12.49
CA ASP A 110 -18.38 -4.61 -12.23
C ASP A 110 -17.92 -6.06 -11.97
N ASP A 111 -16.72 -6.41 -12.42
CA ASP A 111 -16.20 -7.77 -12.41
C ASP A 111 -14.88 -7.92 -11.65
N GLY A 112 -14.31 -6.81 -11.17
CA GLY A 112 -13.06 -6.77 -10.40
C GLY A 112 -11.79 -6.92 -11.23
N ILE A 113 -11.88 -7.00 -12.56
CA ILE A 113 -10.74 -7.21 -13.46
C ILE A 113 -10.69 -6.17 -14.60
N HIS A 114 -11.83 -5.69 -15.09
CA HIS A 114 -11.91 -4.64 -16.10
C HIS A 114 -12.31 -3.32 -15.45
N PHE A 115 -11.39 -2.36 -15.42
CA PHE A 115 -11.59 -1.07 -14.75
C PHE A 115 -11.81 0.07 -15.73
N ALA A 116 -12.70 0.98 -15.36
CA ALA A 116 -12.89 2.27 -16.03
C ALA A 116 -12.74 3.40 -15.01
N ARG A 117 -12.46 4.63 -15.48
CA ARG A 117 -12.44 5.81 -14.62
C ARG A 117 -13.80 5.99 -13.93
N PHE A 118 -13.77 6.18 -12.62
CA PHE A 118 -14.97 6.48 -11.84
C PHE A 118 -15.23 7.99 -11.88
N ARG A 119 -16.03 8.39 -12.86
CA ARG A 119 -16.34 9.81 -13.14
C ARG A 119 -15.06 10.62 -13.41
N ASP A 120 -15.13 11.95 -13.31
CA ASP A 120 -13.99 12.86 -13.50
C ASP A 120 -13.33 13.25 -12.16
N VAL A 121 -13.33 12.33 -11.19
CA VAL A 121 -12.75 12.57 -9.86
C VAL A 121 -11.24 12.34 -9.92
N VAL A 122 -10.48 13.23 -9.29
CA VAL A 122 -9.02 13.10 -9.09
C VAL A 122 -8.71 13.60 -7.69
N ILE A 123 -7.90 12.85 -6.93
CA ILE A 123 -7.33 13.36 -5.68
C ILE A 123 -5.91 13.82 -6.01
N LYS A 124 -5.68 15.13 -5.92
CA LYS A 124 -4.40 15.73 -6.27
C LYS A 124 -3.53 15.91 -5.04
N GLY A 125 -2.22 15.75 -5.25
CA GLY A 125 -1.20 16.02 -4.22
C GLY A 125 -0.21 17.10 -4.66
N ASP A 126 -0.60 17.98 -5.58
CA ASP A 126 0.24 18.96 -6.26
C ASP A 126 0.11 20.40 -5.71
N GLY A 127 -0.72 20.60 -4.68
CA GLY A 127 -1.01 21.92 -4.12
C GLY A 127 -2.35 22.52 -4.55
N THR A 128 -3.08 21.89 -5.47
CA THR A 128 -4.35 22.45 -5.99
C THR A 128 -5.49 22.36 -4.97
N ASP A 129 -5.63 21.21 -4.30
CA ASP A 129 -6.75 20.93 -3.38
C ASP A 129 -6.44 21.35 -1.93
N HIS A 130 -5.16 21.32 -1.55
CA HIS A 130 -4.64 21.70 -0.23
C HIS A 130 -3.15 22.09 -0.38
N GLN A 131 -2.57 22.82 0.59
CA GLN A 131 -1.20 23.39 0.46
C GLN A 131 -0.17 22.83 1.46
N ASP A 132 -0.61 22.00 2.40
CA ASP A 132 0.24 21.38 3.42
C ASP A 132 1.17 20.29 2.86
N PHE A 133 0.87 19.75 1.67
CA PHE A 133 1.79 18.94 0.88
C PHE A 133 1.55 19.12 -0.62
N THR A 134 2.63 19.10 -1.42
CA THR A 134 2.58 19.46 -2.85
C THR A 134 3.43 18.57 -3.77
N TYR A 135 4.00 17.49 -3.23
CA TYR A 135 4.88 16.59 -3.98
C TYR A 135 4.26 15.20 -4.22
N GLY A 136 2.95 15.08 -4.05
CA GLY A 136 2.18 13.88 -4.36
C GLY A 136 1.43 13.29 -3.17
N ILE A 137 0.36 12.56 -3.51
CA ILE A 137 -0.38 11.69 -2.61
C ILE A 137 -0.11 10.23 -3.04
N GLU A 138 0.44 9.44 -2.13
CA GLU A 138 0.89 8.08 -2.42
C GLU A 138 0.08 7.04 -1.64
N ASP A 139 -0.20 5.91 -2.30
CA ASP A 139 -0.61 4.66 -1.66
C ASP A 139 -1.85 4.80 -0.73
N LEU A 140 -2.95 5.37 -1.23
CA LEU A 140 -4.21 5.46 -0.46
C LEU A 140 -4.76 4.07 -0.16
N ARG A 141 -5.08 3.81 1.11
CA ARG A 141 -5.90 2.67 1.55
C ARG A 141 -7.33 3.14 1.69
N ILE A 142 -8.28 2.28 1.33
CA ILE A 142 -9.72 2.51 1.51
C ILE A 142 -10.16 1.68 2.71
N ILE A 143 -10.70 2.31 3.74
CA ILE A 143 -11.19 1.64 4.94
C ILE A 143 -12.68 1.95 5.06
N LYS A 144 -13.53 0.95 4.85
CA LYS A 144 -14.94 1.07 5.19
C LYS A 144 -15.08 1.23 6.70
N TYR A 145 -15.69 2.33 7.13
CA TYR A 145 -15.85 2.66 8.54
C TYR A 145 -17.24 3.28 8.74
N ASP A 146 -18.12 2.55 9.43
CA ASP A 146 -19.53 2.91 9.60
C ASP A 146 -20.23 3.16 8.24
N HIS A 147 -20.83 4.33 8.01
CA HIS A 147 -21.52 4.70 6.77
C HIS A 147 -20.61 5.35 5.72
N ARG A 148 -19.31 5.52 6.02
CA ARG A 148 -18.34 6.21 5.15
C ARG A 148 -17.11 5.36 4.83
N PHE A 149 -16.28 5.87 3.95
CA PHE A 149 -14.96 5.35 3.64
C PHE A 149 -13.90 6.35 4.10
N LEU A 150 -12.93 5.87 4.86
CA LEU A 150 -11.71 6.61 5.18
C LEU A 150 -10.67 6.31 4.09
N LEU A 151 -10.06 7.35 3.54
CA LEU A 151 -8.97 7.21 2.58
C LEU A 151 -7.69 7.70 3.26
N VAL A 152 -6.77 6.77 3.54
CA VAL A 152 -5.57 7.05 4.32
C VAL A 152 -4.33 6.73 3.49
N GLY A 153 -3.49 7.73 3.27
CA GLY A 153 -2.32 7.62 2.39
C GLY A 153 -1.14 8.42 2.89
N CYS A 154 -0.15 8.60 2.03
CA CYS A 154 1.07 9.33 2.31
C CYS A 154 1.14 10.62 1.49
N GLY A 155 0.93 11.76 2.14
CA GLY A 155 1.19 13.09 1.58
C GLY A 155 2.68 13.42 1.64
N LYS A 156 3.24 13.93 0.54
CA LYS A 156 4.66 14.25 0.38
C LYS A 156 4.94 15.74 0.57
N ILE A 157 5.59 16.11 1.68
CA ILE A 157 5.93 17.52 1.98
C ILE A 157 7.25 18.00 1.36
N LYS A 158 8.03 17.07 0.78
CA LYS A 158 9.26 17.34 0.03
C LYS A 158 9.32 16.46 -1.22
N PRO A 159 10.13 16.82 -2.24
CA PRO A 159 10.26 16.00 -3.45
C PRO A 159 10.66 14.55 -3.15
N PRO A 160 10.06 13.57 -3.84
CA PRO A 160 10.46 12.17 -3.70
C PRO A 160 11.93 11.97 -4.10
N PHE A 161 12.59 11.00 -3.49
CA PHE A 161 14.01 10.64 -3.69
C PHE A 161 15.04 11.72 -3.31
N LYS A 162 14.62 12.91 -2.84
CA LYS A 162 15.51 14.02 -2.49
C LYS A 162 15.42 14.46 -1.02
N GLY A 163 14.32 14.16 -0.33
CA GLY A 163 14.08 14.61 1.05
C GLY A 163 14.00 13.47 2.07
N GLU A 164 14.57 13.69 3.24
CA GLU A 164 14.31 12.92 4.46
C GLU A 164 13.17 13.57 5.27
N ASN A 165 12.49 12.77 6.09
CA ASN A 165 11.36 13.21 6.93
C ASN A 165 10.33 13.99 6.10
N ALA A 166 9.83 13.34 5.04
CA ALA A 166 9.03 13.93 3.97
C ALA A 166 7.63 13.30 3.83
N ASP A 167 7.35 12.25 4.59
CA ASP A 167 6.15 11.42 4.49
C ASP A 167 5.22 11.78 5.65
N ARG A 168 3.98 12.16 5.34
CA ARG A 168 2.94 12.45 6.32
C ARG A 168 1.70 11.64 6.04
N ILE A 169 1.02 11.20 7.08
CA ILE A 169 -0.25 10.48 6.92
C ILE A 169 -1.30 11.52 6.51
N ALA A 170 -1.82 11.39 5.29
CA ALA A 170 -2.90 12.23 4.78
C ALA A 170 -4.24 11.50 4.95
N ILE A 171 -5.23 12.19 5.49
CA ILE A 171 -6.56 11.63 5.77
C ILE A 171 -7.61 12.32 4.92
N TYR A 172 -8.43 11.52 4.25
CA TYR A 172 -9.64 11.95 3.57
C TYR A 172 -10.81 11.05 4.01
N SER A 173 -12.03 11.48 3.72
CA SER A 173 -13.21 10.62 3.78
C SER A 173 -14.19 10.90 2.67
N THR A 174 -15.01 9.91 2.36
CA THR A 174 -16.10 10.04 1.39
C THR A 174 -17.19 9.03 1.69
N GLU A 175 -18.42 9.29 1.25
CA GLU A 175 -19.52 8.32 1.27
C GLU A 175 -19.83 7.78 -0.12
N ASP A 176 -19.36 8.47 -1.17
CA ASP A 176 -19.76 8.24 -2.56
C ASP A 176 -18.60 8.21 -3.57
N PHE A 177 -17.37 8.46 -3.12
CA PHE A 177 -16.16 8.62 -3.94
C PHE A 177 -16.21 9.78 -4.96
N VAL A 178 -17.12 10.73 -4.75
CA VAL A 178 -17.30 11.93 -5.57
C VAL A 178 -17.02 13.17 -4.73
N ASN A 179 -17.67 13.24 -3.57
CA ASN A 179 -17.48 14.26 -2.57
C ASN A 179 -16.44 13.75 -1.58
N ILE A 180 -15.18 14.11 -1.83
CA ILE A 180 -14.04 13.70 -1.01
C ILE A 180 -13.64 14.86 -0.11
N SER A 181 -13.76 14.66 1.20
CA SER A 181 -13.37 15.65 2.20
C SER A 181 -11.95 15.37 2.68
N TYR A 182 -11.08 16.37 2.60
CA TYR A 182 -9.73 16.32 3.18
C TYR A 182 -9.76 16.76 4.65
N HIS A 183 -9.09 15.99 5.52
CA HIS A 183 -9.06 16.21 6.97
C HIS A 183 -7.72 16.73 7.49
N GLY A 184 -6.68 16.76 6.66
CA GLY A 184 -5.34 17.22 7.04
C GLY A 184 -4.29 16.10 7.17
N LEU A 185 -3.10 16.50 7.61
CA LEU A 185 -1.96 15.64 7.85
C LEU A 185 -1.76 15.31 9.34
N VAL A 186 -1.30 14.09 9.63
CA VAL A 186 -0.59 13.81 10.89
C VAL A 186 0.83 14.35 10.78
N GLU A 187 1.07 15.54 11.34
CA GLU A 187 2.36 16.24 11.23
C GLU A 187 3.43 15.79 12.22
N SER A 188 3.04 15.11 13.29
CA SER A 188 3.88 14.89 14.48
C SER A 188 5.09 13.99 14.23
N PHE A 189 5.10 13.23 13.13
CA PHE A 189 6.18 12.29 12.81
C PHE A 189 6.17 11.92 11.31
N ASP A 190 7.30 11.36 10.87
CA ASP A 190 7.43 10.76 9.54
C ASP A 190 6.80 9.37 9.52
N SER A 191 5.80 9.15 8.67
CA SER A 191 5.24 7.80 8.49
C SER A 191 4.47 7.67 7.18
N ARG A 192 4.34 6.42 6.75
CA ARG A 192 3.50 5.95 5.65
C ARG A 192 2.96 4.57 6.01
N ASN A 193 2.09 4.02 5.17
CA ASN A 193 1.44 2.72 5.39
C ASN A 193 0.55 2.69 6.64
N ALA A 194 -0.06 3.83 6.98
CA ALA A 194 -1.00 3.91 8.08
C ALA A 194 -2.32 3.27 7.69
N ILE A 195 -2.85 2.40 8.54
CA ILE A 195 -4.10 1.66 8.30
C ILE A 195 -4.92 1.65 9.59
N PRO A 196 -5.97 2.48 9.70
CA PRO A 196 -6.92 2.37 10.80
C PRO A 196 -7.71 1.06 10.69
N PHE A 197 -8.13 0.53 11.83
CA PHE A 197 -9.10 -0.57 11.85
C PHE A 197 -10.46 -0.08 11.33
N SER A 198 -11.21 -0.97 10.66
CA SER A 198 -12.55 -0.67 10.11
C SER A 198 -13.62 -0.48 11.18
N GLU A 199 -13.36 -0.91 12.41
CA GLU A 199 -14.25 -0.77 13.55
C GLU A 199 -13.46 -0.74 14.87
N PRO A 200 -14.01 -0.15 15.94
CA PRO A 200 -13.41 -0.25 17.26
C PRO A 200 -13.48 -1.67 17.82
N ILE A 201 -12.50 -2.02 18.66
CA ILE A 201 -12.46 -3.27 19.41
C ILE A 201 -12.61 -2.92 20.88
N ASP A 202 -13.69 -3.38 21.51
CA ASP A 202 -14.06 -3.01 22.89
C ASP A 202 -14.08 -1.48 23.10
N GLY A 203 -14.70 -0.76 22.16
CA GLY A 203 -14.79 0.71 22.16
C GLY A 203 -13.48 1.45 21.85
N ARG A 204 -12.34 0.75 21.73
CA ARG A 204 -11.03 1.34 21.43
C ARG A 204 -10.77 1.37 19.92
N HIS A 205 -10.21 2.48 19.44
CA HIS A 205 -9.87 2.65 18.04
C HIS A 205 -8.38 2.40 17.83
N TYR A 206 -8.06 1.56 16.85
CA TYR A 206 -6.69 1.16 16.58
C TYR A 206 -6.22 1.59 15.21
N ILE A 207 -4.92 1.85 15.09
CA ILE A 207 -4.24 2.13 13.84
C ILE A 207 -2.93 1.34 13.76
N LEU A 208 -2.70 0.70 12.62
CA LEU A 208 -1.40 0.20 12.25
C LEU A 208 -0.56 1.32 11.66
N LEU A 209 0.68 1.41 12.10
CA LEU A 209 1.65 2.40 11.64
C LEU A 209 2.95 1.70 11.28
N ARG A 210 3.72 2.32 10.38
CA ARG A 210 5.10 1.91 10.16
C ARG A 210 6.03 3.00 10.69
N PHE A 211 6.67 2.71 11.82
CA PHE A 211 7.87 3.42 12.24
C PHE A 211 9.04 2.56 11.82
N HIS A 212 9.80 3.04 10.83
CA HIS A 212 10.83 2.24 10.18
C HIS A 212 11.80 1.63 11.21
N PRO A 213 12.11 0.31 11.13
CA PRO A 213 11.73 -0.64 10.08
C PRO A 213 10.46 -1.48 10.36
N ASN A 214 9.74 -1.22 11.45
CA ASN A 214 8.77 -2.14 12.07
C ASN A 214 7.30 -1.76 11.84
N ILE A 215 6.40 -2.70 12.14
CA ILE A 215 4.95 -2.45 12.23
C ILE A 215 4.58 -2.23 13.69
N HIS A 216 3.83 -1.16 13.94
CA HIS A 216 3.33 -0.78 15.25
C HIS A 216 1.80 -0.77 15.26
N LEU A 217 1.22 -1.16 16.38
CA LEU A 217 -0.22 -1.04 16.65
C LEU A 217 -0.40 -0.01 17.75
N ALA A 218 -1.14 1.05 17.46
CA ALA A 218 -1.42 2.09 18.43
C ALA A 218 -2.92 2.27 18.65
N CYS A 219 -3.31 2.51 19.90
CA CYS A 219 -4.65 2.96 20.26
C CYS A 219 -4.73 4.49 20.06
N LEU A 220 -5.81 4.96 19.44
CA LEU A 220 -6.13 6.38 19.32
C LEU A 220 -6.86 6.83 20.59
N GLU A 221 -6.17 7.53 21.49
CA GLU A 221 -6.71 7.95 22.79
C GLU A 221 -7.94 8.83 22.69
N ALA A 222 -8.02 9.66 21.63
CA ALA A 222 -9.20 10.48 21.36
C ALA A 222 -10.19 9.83 20.36
N GLY A 223 -10.09 8.52 20.16
CA GLY A 223 -10.94 7.75 19.26
C GLY A 223 -10.76 8.15 17.79
N ILE A 224 -11.80 7.94 16.98
CA ILE A 224 -11.77 8.26 15.55
C ILE A 224 -11.54 9.75 15.26
N GLU A 225 -11.94 10.63 16.18
CA GLU A 225 -11.75 12.09 16.05
C GLU A 225 -10.26 12.47 15.99
N GLN A 226 -9.37 11.67 16.61
CA GLN A 226 -7.93 11.85 16.49
C GLN A 226 -7.45 11.74 15.05
N LEU A 227 -8.05 10.83 14.28
CA LEU A 227 -7.74 10.59 12.86
C LEU A 227 -8.42 11.62 11.95
N LEU A 228 -9.68 11.95 12.22
CA LEU A 228 -10.47 12.89 11.41
C LEU A 228 -10.13 14.36 11.66
N ASN A 229 -9.40 14.68 12.74
CA ASN A 229 -8.98 16.04 13.06
C ASN A 229 -7.50 16.05 13.52
N PRO A 230 -6.55 15.61 12.68
CA PRO A 230 -5.18 15.35 13.11
C PRO A 230 -4.49 16.60 13.67
N SER A 231 -4.79 17.80 13.15
CA SER A 231 -4.25 19.07 13.66
C SER A 231 -4.76 19.42 15.06
N LYS A 232 -6.03 19.10 15.36
CA LYS A 232 -6.63 19.33 16.69
C LYS A 232 -6.01 18.42 17.74
N TYR A 233 -5.68 17.18 17.36
CA TYR A 233 -5.13 16.16 18.24
C TYR A 233 -3.60 15.96 18.08
N LYS A 234 -2.88 17.04 17.77
CA LYS A 234 -1.42 17.01 17.57
C LYS A 234 -0.66 16.50 18.79
N LYS A 235 -1.16 16.78 19.99
CA LYS A 235 -0.57 16.34 21.27
C LYS A 235 -0.68 14.82 21.43
N GLU A 236 -1.84 14.26 21.12
CA GLU A 236 -2.13 12.83 21.17
C GLU A 236 -1.29 12.07 20.14
N TRP A 237 -1.15 12.61 18.92
CA TRP A 237 -0.22 12.07 17.93
C TRP A 237 1.25 12.13 18.37
N GLY A 238 1.66 13.22 19.02
CA GLY A 238 3.00 13.36 19.59
C GLY A 238 3.28 12.32 20.68
N LYS A 239 2.36 12.17 21.63
CA LYS A 239 2.42 11.17 22.69
C LYS A 239 2.50 9.74 22.13
N LEU A 240 1.66 9.42 21.14
CA LEU A 240 1.67 8.12 20.46
C LEU A 240 3.07 7.81 19.88
N TYR A 241 3.72 8.80 19.27
CA TYR A 241 5.06 8.65 18.70
C TYR A 241 6.16 8.52 19.75
N GLU A 242 6.08 9.28 20.85
CA GLU A 242 6.97 9.13 22.01
C GLU A 242 6.89 7.71 22.58
N GLN A 243 5.67 7.14 22.60
CA GLN A 243 5.37 5.81 23.11
C GLN A 243 5.56 4.68 22.09
N ARG A 244 6.07 4.97 20.88
CA ARG A 244 6.15 3.99 19.78
C ARG A 244 6.82 2.67 20.13
N GLN A 245 7.79 2.67 21.06
CA GLN A 245 8.47 1.44 21.49
C GLN A 245 7.54 0.49 22.25
N GLN A 246 6.56 1.00 22.98
CA GLN A 246 5.53 0.17 23.61
C GLN A 246 4.50 -0.37 22.60
N ASN A 247 4.37 0.31 21.45
CA ASN A 247 3.41 -0.02 20.40
C ASN A 247 3.97 -1.00 19.36
N LEU A 248 5.15 -1.60 19.59
CA LEU A 248 5.77 -2.54 18.64
C LEU A 248 4.90 -3.80 18.50
N LEU A 249 4.43 -4.08 17.28
CA LEU A 249 3.60 -5.26 16.99
C LEU A 249 4.41 -6.35 16.29
N LEU A 250 5.04 -5.99 15.16
CA LEU A 250 5.90 -6.89 14.40
C LEU A 250 7.26 -6.22 14.21
N GLU A 251 8.30 -6.97 14.54
CA GLU A 251 9.69 -6.56 14.36
C GLU A 251 10.26 -7.16 13.06
N ALA A 252 10.99 -6.33 12.32
CA ALA A 252 11.74 -6.69 11.12
C ALA A 252 13.11 -7.31 11.47
N GLY A 253 13.83 -7.83 10.49
CA GLY A 253 15.24 -8.18 10.66
C GLY A 253 15.54 -9.64 11.02
N TYR A 254 14.56 -10.39 11.55
CA TYR A 254 14.75 -11.79 11.94
C TYR A 254 14.69 -12.77 10.76
N LEU A 255 13.93 -12.44 9.72
CA LEU A 255 13.74 -13.27 8.52
C LEU A 255 14.43 -12.61 7.33
N ALA A 256 15.03 -13.40 6.43
CA ALA A 256 15.81 -12.90 5.30
C ALA A 256 14.99 -11.91 4.42
N HIS A 257 13.74 -12.26 4.14
CA HIS A 257 12.80 -11.47 3.33
C HIS A 257 12.26 -10.23 4.06
N GLU A 258 12.54 -10.08 5.36
CA GLU A 258 12.15 -8.94 6.20
C GLU A 258 13.35 -8.13 6.71
N LYS A 259 14.54 -8.44 6.20
CA LYS A 259 15.80 -7.91 6.74
C LYS A 259 15.90 -6.39 6.73
N GLU A 260 15.31 -5.72 5.74
CA GLU A 260 15.35 -4.26 5.63
C GLU A 260 14.19 -3.58 6.38
N LYS A 261 12.96 -4.03 6.14
CA LYS A 261 11.74 -3.44 6.71
C LYS A 261 10.50 -4.28 6.44
N ILE A 262 9.47 -4.00 7.21
CA ILE A 262 8.09 -4.46 7.00
C ILE A 262 7.12 -3.28 7.07
N GLY A 263 5.90 -3.42 6.56
CA GLY A 263 4.88 -2.41 6.70
C GLY A 263 3.47 -2.90 6.37
N PRO A 264 2.42 -2.31 6.97
CA PRO A 264 1.04 -2.70 6.65
C PRO A 264 0.76 -2.47 5.17
N SER A 265 0.00 -3.37 4.54
CA SER A 265 -0.35 -3.27 3.12
C SER A 265 -1.82 -2.97 2.93
N THR A 266 -2.69 -3.91 3.30
CA THR A 266 -4.14 -3.82 3.13
C THR A 266 -4.85 -3.49 4.45
N PRO A 267 -6.10 -2.97 4.41
CA PRO A 267 -6.99 -3.01 5.56
C PRO A 267 -7.02 -4.42 6.18
N LEU A 268 -7.14 -4.50 7.51
CA LEU A 268 -7.21 -5.80 8.18
C LEU A 268 -8.52 -6.48 7.82
N ILE A 269 -8.44 -7.78 7.52
CA ILE A 269 -9.59 -8.60 7.18
C ILE A 269 -10.07 -9.30 8.46
N LYS A 270 -11.27 -8.97 8.91
CA LYS A 270 -11.88 -9.67 10.06
C LYS A 270 -12.29 -11.07 9.65
N THR A 271 -11.89 -12.06 10.44
CA THR A 271 -12.28 -13.46 10.27
C THR A 271 -12.84 -14.02 11.58
N ASP A 272 -13.40 -15.23 11.55
CA ASP A 272 -13.81 -15.98 12.74
C ASP A 272 -12.62 -16.41 13.63
N ARG A 273 -11.39 -16.33 13.10
CA ARG A 273 -10.14 -16.72 13.80
C ARG A 273 -9.32 -15.54 14.30
N GLY A 274 -9.69 -14.31 13.93
CA GLY A 274 -8.91 -13.10 14.25
C GLY A 274 -8.86 -12.09 13.11
N TRP A 275 -8.03 -11.08 13.27
CA TRP A 275 -7.75 -10.06 12.26
C TRP A 275 -6.59 -10.50 11.39
N LEU A 276 -6.85 -10.81 10.13
CA LEU A 276 -5.82 -11.13 9.15
C LEU A 276 -5.17 -9.83 8.64
N LEU A 277 -3.89 -9.67 8.97
CA LEU A 277 -3.02 -8.61 8.48
C LEU A 277 -2.20 -9.13 7.31
N ILE A 278 -2.43 -8.58 6.12
CA ILE A 278 -1.53 -8.72 4.97
C ILE A 278 -0.56 -7.55 4.96
N TYR A 279 0.74 -7.85 4.98
CA TYR A 279 1.79 -6.84 5.08
C TYR A 279 2.90 -7.13 4.05
N HIS A 280 3.65 -6.11 3.67
CA HIS A 280 4.83 -6.30 2.81
C HIS A 280 6.09 -6.38 3.67
N SER A 281 7.08 -7.07 3.13
CA SER A 281 8.43 -7.11 3.65
C SER A 281 9.43 -6.73 2.56
N VAL A 282 10.62 -6.32 2.97
CA VAL A 282 11.75 -6.07 2.06
C VAL A 282 12.99 -6.77 2.59
N GLY A 283 13.61 -7.57 1.74
CA GLY A 283 14.78 -8.36 2.09
C GLY A 283 15.18 -9.33 0.98
N GLU A 284 16.02 -10.30 1.34
CA GLU A 284 16.42 -11.38 0.43
C GLU A 284 15.34 -12.47 0.41
N ILE A 285 14.96 -12.94 -0.78
CA ILE A 285 14.01 -14.03 -0.97
C ILE A 285 14.80 -15.25 -1.43
N GLU A 286 14.74 -16.31 -0.65
CA GLU A 286 15.56 -17.51 -0.81
C GLU A 286 15.19 -18.30 -2.07
N GLU A 287 16.16 -19.11 -2.53
CA GLU A 287 16.04 -19.87 -3.78
C GLU A 287 14.93 -20.93 -3.74
N ASP A 288 14.67 -21.53 -2.57
CA ASP A 288 13.60 -22.53 -2.40
C ASP A 288 12.22 -21.91 -2.66
N ILE A 289 11.97 -20.70 -2.15
CA ILE A 289 10.74 -19.95 -2.44
C ILE A 289 10.69 -19.51 -3.90
N CYS A 290 11.79 -18.98 -4.43
CA CYS A 290 11.88 -18.54 -5.82
C CYS A 290 11.50 -19.65 -6.83
N LYS A 291 11.94 -20.89 -6.60
CA LYS A 291 11.64 -22.05 -7.45
C LYS A 291 10.15 -22.34 -7.57
N GLU A 292 9.41 -22.17 -6.47
CA GLU A 292 7.96 -22.39 -6.44
C GLU A 292 7.19 -21.37 -7.27
N TYR A 293 7.82 -20.23 -7.58
CA TYR A 293 7.30 -19.23 -8.51
C TYR A 293 8.00 -19.26 -9.89
N GLY A 294 8.73 -20.34 -10.19
CA GLY A 294 9.37 -20.54 -11.49
C GLY A 294 10.66 -19.74 -11.72
N LEU A 295 11.25 -19.17 -10.67
CA LEU A 295 12.51 -18.44 -10.75
C LEU A 295 13.69 -19.37 -10.45
N SER A 296 14.76 -19.25 -11.26
CA SER A 296 15.97 -20.08 -11.11
C SER A 296 16.98 -19.54 -10.10
N GLU A 297 16.83 -18.28 -9.67
CA GLU A 297 17.77 -17.62 -8.77
C GLU A 297 17.03 -16.92 -7.63
N LYS A 298 17.72 -16.82 -6.48
CA LYS A 298 17.25 -16.03 -5.34
C LYS A 298 17.14 -14.54 -5.70
N ILE A 299 16.17 -13.85 -5.11
CA ILE A 299 16.07 -12.40 -5.23
C ILE A 299 16.86 -11.76 -4.10
N LYS A 300 18.02 -11.17 -4.42
CA LYS A 300 18.94 -10.56 -3.43
C LYS A 300 18.31 -9.44 -2.60
N ARG A 301 17.33 -8.74 -3.17
CA ARG A 301 16.52 -7.71 -2.50
C ARG A 301 15.20 -7.53 -3.25
N GLY A 302 14.09 -7.92 -2.63
CA GLY A 302 12.75 -7.81 -3.22
C GLY A 302 11.73 -7.34 -2.20
N TYR A 303 10.61 -6.80 -2.70
CA TYR A 303 9.39 -6.72 -1.92
C TYR A 303 8.69 -8.06 -1.99
N SER A 304 8.10 -8.50 -0.89
CA SER A 304 7.28 -9.71 -0.84
C SER A 304 6.09 -9.52 0.09
N ILE A 305 5.05 -10.32 -0.08
CA ILE A 305 3.82 -10.26 0.73
C ILE A 305 3.86 -11.35 1.78
N CYS A 306 3.48 -11.00 3.01
CA CYS A 306 3.42 -11.87 4.17
C CYS A 306 2.09 -11.69 4.90
N ALA A 307 1.77 -12.59 5.82
CA ALA A 307 0.55 -12.53 6.62
C ALA A 307 0.81 -12.74 8.12
N ALA A 308 -0.02 -12.10 8.93
CA ALA A 308 -0.12 -12.34 10.36
C ALA A 308 -1.58 -12.37 10.78
N LEU A 309 -1.90 -13.13 11.83
CA LEU A 309 -3.23 -13.17 12.42
C LEU A 309 -3.16 -12.57 13.81
N LEU A 310 -3.95 -11.54 14.08
CA LEU A 310 -4.07 -10.90 15.39
C LEU A 310 -5.33 -11.39 16.08
N ASP A 311 -5.31 -11.43 17.41
CA ASP A 311 -6.45 -11.84 18.22
C ASP A 311 -7.64 -10.88 18.03
N LEU A 312 -8.87 -11.43 17.97
CA LEU A 312 -10.08 -10.69 17.61
C LEU A 312 -10.46 -9.66 18.69
N GLU A 313 -10.25 -10.01 19.96
CA GLU A 313 -10.62 -9.21 21.12
C GLU A 313 -9.45 -8.36 21.63
N ASN A 314 -8.22 -8.85 21.44
CA ASN A 314 -7.01 -8.12 21.80
C ASN A 314 -6.00 -8.05 20.63
N PRO A 315 -6.11 -7.07 19.72
CA PRO A 315 -5.29 -7.02 18.51
C PRO A 315 -3.79 -6.82 18.78
N GLU A 316 -3.38 -6.48 20.01
CA GLU A 316 -1.99 -6.41 20.44
C GLU A 316 -1.33 -7.81 20.49
N LYS A 317 -2.13 -8.87 20.54
CA LYS A 317 -1.65 -10.26 20.54
C LYS A 317 -1.60 -10.82 19.13
N VAL A 318 -0.39 -11.04 18.63
CA VAL A 318 -0.13 -11.77 17.39
C VAL A 318 -0.30 -13.28 17.65
N LEU A 319 -1.31 -13.90 17.03
CA LEU A 319 -1.59 -15.33 17.15
C LEU A 319 -0.63 -16.18 16.32
N CYS A 320 -0.39 -15.75 15.08
CA CYS A 320 0.59 -16.37 14.19
C CYS A 320 1.07 -15.38 13.13
N ARG A 321 2.20 -15.71 12.51
CA ARG A 321 2.86 -14.94 11.46
C ARG A 321 3.52 -15.91 10.49
N THR A 322 3.46 -15.64 9.19
CA THR A 322 4.13 -16.46 8.18
C THR A 322 5.65 -16.39 8.35
N ARG A 323 6.34 -17.54 8.27
CA ARG A 323 7.81 -17.60 8.33
C ARG A 323 8.48 -17.32 6.99
N HIS A 324 7.70 -17.35 5.92
CA HIS A 324 8.08 -17.18 4.53
C HIS A 324 7.03 -16.30 3.84
N PRO A 325 7.37 -15.58 2.75
CA PRO A 325 6.38 -14.87 1.97
C PRO A 325 5.28 -15.79 1.42
N ILE A 326 4.08 -15.23 1.33
CA ILE A 326 2.93 -15.84 0.66
C ILE A 326 2.80 -15.41 -0.80
N TYR A 327 3.56 -14.38 -1.22
CA TYR A 327 3.66 -13.93 -2.61
C TYR A 327 5.00 -13.23 -2.84
N ILE A 328 5.63 -13.52 -3.97
CA ILE A 328 6.86 -12.86 -4.42
C ILE A 328 6.70 -12.44 -5.89
N PRO A 329 7.42 -11.39 -6.35
CA PRO A 329 7.43 -11.05 -7.77
C PRO A 329 8.03 -12.20 -8.58
N SER A 330 7.37 -12.57 -9.67
CA SER A 330 7.80 -13.68 -10.53
C SER A 330 7.48 -13.47 -12.01
N ALA A 331 6.40 -12.75 -12.32
CA ALA A 331 6.11 -12.37 -13.69
C ALA A 331 7.03 -11.24 -14.17
N PRO A 332 7.30 -11.11 -15.48
CA PRO A 332 8.14 -10.03 -16.01
C PRO A 332 7.70 -8.63 -15.57
N TYR A 333 6.39 -8.35 -15.55
CA TYR A 333 5.84 -7.06 -15.10
C TYR A 333 5.95 -6.82 -13.58
N GLU A 334 6.33 -7.82 -12.80
CA GLU A 334 6.57 -7.70 -11.35
C GLU A 334 8.06 -7.57 -11.04
N LEU A 335 8.90 -8.21 -11.86
CA LEU A 335 10.36 -8.19 -11.73
C LEU A 335 10.99 -6.92 -12.31
N TYR A 336 10.36 -6.33 -13.33
CA TYR A 336 10.90 -5.21 -14.08
C TYR A 336 9.96 -3.99 -14.04
N GLY A 337 10.57 -2.80 -13.98
CA GLY A 337 9.92 -1.50 -14.12
C GLY A 337 10.66 -0.68 -15.18
N ASP A 338 10.37 -0.96 -16.45
CA ASP A 338 11.11 -0.46 -17.61
C ASP A 338 10.16 -0.05 -18.75
N GLU A 339 10.67 0.22 -19.95
CA GLU A 339 9.82 0.68 -21.07
C GLU A 339 8.85 -0.41 -21.58
N GLN A 340 9.17 -1.69 -21.38
CA GLN A 340 8.30 -2.81 -21.74
C GLN A 340 7.25 -3.07 -20.66
N TYR A 341 7.63 -2.89 -19.39
CA TYR A 341 6.78 -3.03 -18.20
C TYR A 341 6.77 -1.73 -17.39
N PRO A 342 6.07 -0.68 -17.87
CA PRO A 342 6.13 0.68 -17.34
C PRO A 342 5.40 0.91 -16.01
#